data_AF-A0A1S6HMB1-F1
#
_entry.id   AF-A0A1S6HMB1-F1
#
_cell.length_a   1.000
_cell.length_b   1.000
_cell.length_c   1.000
_cell.angle_alpha   90.00
_cell.angle_beta   90.00
_cell.angle_gamma   90.00
#
_symmetry.space_group_name_H-M   'P 1'
#
loop_
_entity.id
_entity.type
_entity.pdbx_description
1 polymer ?
#
loop_
_entity_poly.entity_id
_entity_poly.type
_entity_poly.pdbx_seq_one_letter_code
_entity_poly.pdbx_strand_id
1 'polypeptide(L)' 'MGNAVVERFFESLKHEWLLKLVHLTRELIKLDVEEYIRYYDHSWLHTMLGDLTPISFEKLQSKVSGWT' A
#
# COMPACT_ATOMS: atom_id res chain seq x y z
N MET A 1 1.41 -8.90 -15.99
CA MET A 1 1.13 -8.83 -14.53
C MET A 1 1.68 -7.58 -13.84
N GLY A 2 2.48 -6.71 -14.49
CA GLY A 2 3.04 -5.52 -13.83
C GLY A 2 2.07 -4.35 -13.59
N ASN A 3 0.99 -4.22 -14.38
CA ASN A 3 0.09 -3.07 -14.29
C ASN A 3 -1.05 -3.24 -13.28
N ALA A 4 -1.57 -4.46 -13.10
CA ALA A 4 -2.75 -4.71 -12.28
C ALA A 4 -2.54 -4.41 -10.78
N VAL A 5 -1.33 -4.62 -10.25
CA VAL A 5 -1.00 -4.29 -8.86
C VAL A 5 -0.97 -2.78 -8.66
N VAL A 6 -0.36 -2.06 -9.61
CA VAL A 6 -0.26 -0.60 -9.60
C VAL A 6 -1.64 0.04 -9.76
N GLU A 7 -2.47 -0.48 -10.66
CA GLU A 7 -3.84 -0.01 -10.86
C GLU A 7 -4.68 -0.19 -9.60
N ARG A 8 -4.65 -1.37 -8.96
CA ARG A 8 -5.40 -1.63 -7.73
C ARG A 8 -4.94 -0.74 -6.58
N PHE A 9 -3.64 -0.47 -6.49
CA PHE A 9 -3.08 0.46 -5.50
C PHE A 9 -3.65 1.88 -5.68
N PHE A 10 -3.55 2.44 -6.89
CA PHE A 10 -4.04 3.80 -7.16
C PHE A 10 -5.57 3.90 -7.12
N GLU A 11 -6.28 2.84 -7.48
CA GLU A 11 -7.73 2.75 -7.32
C GLU A 11 -8.13 2.85 -5.85
N SER A 12 -7.47 2.09 -4.97
CA SER A 12 -7.74 2.11 -3.52
C SER A 12 -7.42 3.48 -2.92
N LEU A 13 -6.25 4.05 -3.24
CA LEU A 13 -5.84 5.39 -2.78
C LEU A 13 -6.88 6.47 -3.12
N LYS A 14 -7.41 6.43 -4.35
CA LYS A 14 -8.44 7.40 -4.78
C LYS A 14 -9.73 7.23 -3.97
N HIS A 15 -10.28 6.02 -3.92
CA HIS A 15 -11.61 5.77 -3.35
C HIS A 15 -11.65 5.79 -1.83
N GLU A 16 -10.60 5.30 -1.19
CA GLU A 16 -10.59 5.12 0.26
C GLU A 16 -10.08 6.33 1.02
N TRP A 17 -9.22 7.15 0.40
CA TRP A 17 -8.53 8.27 1.04
C TRP A 17 -8.81 9.60 0.34
N LEU A 18 -8.33 9.76 -0.90
CA LEU A 18 -8.29 11.08 -1.54
C LEU A 18 -9.68 11.66 -1.81
N LEU A 19 -10.68 10.84 -2.16
CA LEU A 19 -12.06 11.30 -2.38
C LEU A 19 -12.80 11.71 -1.10
N LYS A 20 -12.29 11.36 0.09
CA LYS A 20 -12.89 11.73 1.38
C LYS A 20 -12.36 13.05 1.94
N LEU A 21 -11.35 13.64 1.31
CA LEU A 21 -10.67 14.84 1.78
C LEU A 21 -10.93 16.02 0.86
N VAL A 22 -11.15 17.21 1.43
CA VAL A 22 -11.18 18.47 0.68
C VAL A 22 -9.74 18.95 0.57
N HIS A 23 -9.11 18.68 -0.56
CA HIS A 23 -7.71 19.05 -0.81
C HIS A 23 -7.61 20.53 -1.17
N LEU A 24 -7.07 21.35 -0.25
CA LEU A 24 -6.87 22.78 -0.50
C LEU A 24 -5.60 23.09 -1.30
N THR A 25 -4.55 22.26 -1.19
CA THR A 25 -3.28 22.51 -1.88
C THR A 25 -2.56 21.22 -2.30
N ARG A 26 -1.63 21.36 -3.25
CA ARG A 26 -0.79 20.27 -3.75
C ARG A 26 0.12 19.69 -2.67
N GLU A 27 0.57 20.50 -1.71
CA GLU A 27 1.41 20.04 -0.61
C GLU A 27 0.65 19.07 0.31
N LEU A 28 -0.62 19.37 0.61
CA LEU A 28 -1.46 18.50 1.45
C LEU A 28 -1.72 17.15 0.77
N ILE A 29 -2.01 17.16 -0.54
CA ILE A 29 -2.16 15.92 -1.33
C ILE A 29 -0.90 15.06 -1.24
N LYS A 30 0.30 15.65 -1.28
CA LYS A 30 1.55 14.88 -1.15
C LYS A 30 1.68 14.22 0.22
N LEU A 31 1.40 14.96 1.30
CA LEU A 31 1.42 14.43 2.65
C LEU A 31 0.42 13.28 2.82
N ASP A 32 -0.79 13.44 2.29
CA ASP A 32 -1.82 12.40 2.31
C ASP A 32 -1.38 11.13 1.56
N VAL A 33 -0.73 11.28 0.41
CA VAL A 33 -0.21 10.15 -0.35
C VAL A 33 0.91 9.44 0.42
N GLU A 34 1.83 10.19 1.03
CA GLU A 34 2.90 9.62 1.86
C GLU A 34 2.34 8.86 3.07
N GLU A 35 1.34 9.42 3.74
CA GLU A 35 0.68 8.77 4.87
C GLU A 35 -0.08 7.51 4.44
N TYR A 36 -0.77 7.56 3.30
CA TYR A 36 -1.46 6.40 2.75
C TYR A 36 -0.48 5.27 2.38
N ILE A 37 0.66 5.57 1.76
CA ILE A 37 1.69 4.57 1.46
C ILE A 37 2.16 3.90 2.75
N ARG A 38 2.45 4.69 3.79
CA ARG A 38 2.87 4.15 5.09
C ARG A 38 1.79 3.24 5.70
N TYR A 39 0.53 3.62 5.61
CA TYR A 39 -0.59 2.79 6.06
C TYR A 39 -0.70 1.49 5.26
N TYR A 40 -0.65 1.58 3.94
CA TYR A 40 -0.71 0.45 3.01
C TYR A 40 0.38 -0.58 3.32
N ASP A 41 1.62 -0.14 3.49
CA ASP A 41 2.77 -1.03 3.65
C ASP A 41 2.87 -1.67 5.05
N HIS A 42 2.44 -0.95 6.09
CA HIS A 42 2.67 -1.35 7.49
C HIS A 42 1.43 -1.81 8.25
N SER A 43 0.23 -1.46 7.82
CA SER A 43 -0.98 -1.65 8.64
C SER A 43 -2.09 -2.37 7.89
N TRP A 44 -2.13 -2.29 6.55
CA TRP A 44 -3.17 -2.96 5.79
C TRP A 44 -2.86 -4.45 5.62
N LEU A 45 -3.75 -5.30 6.10
CA LEU A 45 -3.72 -6.73 5.87
C LEU A 45 -4.35 -7.08 4.52
N HIS A 46 -3.63 -7.83 3.69
CA HIS A 46 -4.16 -8.30 2.43
C HIS A 46 -4.48 -9.79 2.50
N THR A 47 -5.75 -10.14 2.29
CA THR A 47 -6.22 -11.53 2.25
C THR A 47 -5.46 -12.38 1.23
N MET A 48 -5.07 -11.78 0.09
CA MET A 48 -4.25 -12.44 -0.93
C MET A 48 -2.82 -12.77 -0.46
N LEU A 49 -2.32 -12.06 0.56
CA LEU A 49 -1.01 -12.27 1.18
C LEU A 49 -1.11 -13.14 2.44
N GLY A 50 -2.26 -13.77 2.70
CA GLY A 50 -2.51 -14.54 3.91
C GLY A 50 -2.74 -13.66 5.15
N ASP A 51 -3.45 -12.55 4.97
CA ASP A 51 -3.71 -11.54 6.01
C ASP A 51 -2.43 -10.94 6.61
N LEU A 52 -1.43 -10.76 5.74
CA LEU A 52 -0.18 -10.09 6.06
C LEU A 52 -0.12 -8.71 5.39
N THR A 53 0.66 -7.82 5.99
CA THR A 53 1.05 -6.56 5.34
C THR A 53 2.09 -6.83 4.25
N PRO A 54 2.20 -5.95 3.24
CA PRO A 54 3.20 -6.10 2.17
C PRO A 54 4.61 -6.30 2.70
N ILE A 55 5.04 -5.47 3.67
CA ILE A 55 6.37 -5.58 4.30
C ILE A 55 6.54 -6.90 5.06
N SER A 56 5.50 -7.37 5.73
CA SER A 56 5.56 -8.62 6.49
C SER A 56 5.72 -9.83 5.57
N PHE A 57 5.02 -9.79 4.43
CA PHE A 57 5.12 -10.81 3.38
C PHE A 57 6.51 -10.83 2.73
N GLU A 58 7.08 -9.67 2.38
CA GLU A 58 8.45 -9.59 1.84
C GLU A 58 9.50 -10.12 2.83
N LYS A 59 9.38 -9.78 4.12
CA LYS A 59 10.24 -10.32 5.17
C LYS A 59 10.13 -11.84 5.31
N LEU A 60 8.93 -12.40 5.16
CA LEU A 60 8.72 -13.84 5.19
C LEU A 60 9.41 -14.51 3.99
N GLN A 61 9.23 -13.97 2.78
CA GLN A 61 9.90 -14.49 1.59
C GLN A 61 11.42 -14.44 1.66
N SER A 62 11.99 -13.33 2.15
CA SER A 62 13.44 -13.18 2.31
C SER A 62 14.05 -14.18 3.31
N LYS A 63 13.30 -14.58 4.35
CA LYS A 63 13.71 -15.64 5.28
C LYS A 63 13.67 -17.02 4.65
N VAL A 64 12.71 -17.28 3.77
CA VAL A 64 12.58 -18.56 3.05
C VAL A 64 13.67 -18.74 2.01
N SER A 65 14.15 -17.65 1.38
CA SER A 65 15.26 -17.69 0.42
C SER A 65 16.65 -17.84 1.06
N GLY A 66 16.76 -17.88 2.39
CA GLY A 66 18.02 -18.08 3.12
C GLY A 66 18.50 -19.55 3.20
N TRP A 67 17.80 -20.47 2.54
CA TRP A 67 18.22 -21.86 2.37
C TRP A 67 18.75 -22.09 0.96
N THR A 68 19.99 -21.65 0.72
CA THR A 68 20.88 -22.13 -0.35
C THR A 68 22.30 -22.13 0.16
#